data_AF-A0A9R1WWK4-F1
#
_entry.id   AF-A0A9R1WWK4-F1
#
_cell.length_a   1.000
_cell.length_b   1.000
_cell.length_c   1.000
_cell.angle_alpha   90.00
_cell.angle_beta   90.00
_cell.angle_gamma   90.00
#
_symmetry.space_group_name_H-M   'P 1'
#
loop_
_entity.id
_entity.type
_entity.pdbx_description
1 polymer ?
#
loop_
_entity_poly.entity_id
_entity_poly.type
_entity_poly.pdbx_seq_one_letter_code
_entity_poly.pdbx_strand_id
1 'polypeptide(L)'
;MLLVIFIGSVRIRGEYLNSMFVAVAMDGNNNTTAIAFSIRVANNVNSCTWFLMRLKDAIGEGREVAFITNMDDTISSFVGQYIQQTFAERSVVGGMSNTVFTPYVEMVLHKRMQKSLRWKATKIPPKISSPFPSDIFRIFDLKRSCVVDLNRHTCSCGK
;
A
#
# COMPACT_ATOMS: atom_id res chain seq x y z
N MET A 1 7.12 -7.25 -14.08
CA MET A 1 7.49 -5.85 -13.75
C MET A 1 6.50 -5.37 -12.71
N LEU A 2 6.97 -5.02 -11.51
CA LEU A 2 6.11 -4.59 -10.41
C LEU A 2 5.68 -3.14 -10.64
N LEU A 3 4.38 -2.89 -10.70
CA LEU A 3 3.84 -1.53 -10.84
C LEU A 3 3.73 -0.89 -9.45
N VAL A 4 4.45 0.21 -9.21
CA VAL A 4 4.39 0.93 -7.94
C VAL A 4 3.37 2.06 -8.05
N ILE A 5 2.41 2.09 -7.13
CA ILE A 5 1.33 3.09 -7.09
C ILE A 5 1.45 3.88 -5.79
N PHE A 6 1.68 5.18 -5.93
CA PHE A 6 1.66 6.14 -4.84
C PHE A 6 0.24 6.64 -4.65
N ILE A 7 -0.30 6.50 -3.44
CA ILE A 7 -1.59 7.06 -3.07
C ILE A 7 -1.36 8.14 -2.02
N GLY A 8 -1.80 9.36 -2.32
CA GLY A 8 -1.68 10.50 -1.42
C GLY A 8 -3.02 11.17 -1.19
N SER A 9 -3.07 12.01 -0.16
CA SER A 9 -4.15 12.97 0.03
C SER A 9 -3.61 14.39 0.11
N VAL A 10 -4.22 15.33 -0.61
CA VAL A 10 -3.87 16.76 -0.60
C VAL A 10 -5.04 17.55 -0.06
N ARG A 11 -4.78 18.52 0.82
CA ARG A 11 -5.82 19.40 1.35
C ARG A 11 -6.15 20.46 0.30
N ILE A 12 -7.41 20.52 -0.13
CA ILE A 12 -7.90 21.53 -1.07
C ILE A 12 -8.67 22.62 -0.32
N ARG A 13 -8.59 23.87 -0.80
CA ARG A 13 -9.40 24.99 -0.32
C ARG A 13 -10.57 25.19 -1.29
N GLY A 14 -11.80 25.22 -0.80
CA GLY A 14 -13.01 25.41 -1.61
C GLY A 14 -14.28 24.99 -0.85
N GLU A 15 -15.45 25.23 -1.45
CA GLU A 15 -16.77 24.91 -0.85
C GLU A 15 -16.94 23.41 -0.54
N TYR A 16 -16.23 22.54 -1.28
CA TYR A 16 -16.14 21.11 -1.03
C TYR A 16 -15.01 20.82 -0.03
N LEU A 17 -15.33 20.97 1.25
CA LEU A 17 -14.49 20.62 2.39
C LEU A 17 -13.99 19.15 2.33
N ASN A 18 -12.72 18.93 1.97
CA ASN A 18 -11.65 18.69 2.96
C ASN A 18 -10.34 18.13 2.38
N SER A 19 -10.37 17.26 1.36
CA SER A 19 -9.12 16.71 0.77
C SER A 19 -9.37 16.01 -0.56
N MET A 20 -8.37 15.93 -1.43
CA MET A 20 -8.38 15.18 -2.69
C MET A 20 -7.46 13.98 -2.58
N PHE A 21 -7.93 12.80 -2.96
CA PHE A 21 -7.07 11.62 -3.16
C PHE A 21 -6.50 11.62 -4.56
N VAL A 22 -5.24 11.22 -4.67
CA VAL A 22 -4.55 11.07 -5.94
C VAL A 22 -3.78 9.76 -5.92
N ALA A 23 -3.92 8.98 -6.99
CA ALA A 23 -3.12 7.78 -7.26
C ALA A 23 -2.23 8.01 -8.47
N VAL A 24 -0.92 7.77 -8.30
CA VAL A 24 0.10 7.95 -9.33
C VAL A 24 0.88 6.65 -9.49
N ALA A 25 0.94 6.12 -10.71
CA ALA A 25 1.81 4.99 -11.06
C ALA A 25 3.21 5.50 -11.35
N MET A 26 4.21 4.73 -10.96
CA MET A 26 5.59 4.87 -11.42
C MET A 26 5.98 3.62 -12.22
N ASP A 27 6.51 3.83 -13.42
CA ASP A 27 7.04 2.75 -14.26
C ASP A 27 8.51 2.43 -13.95
N GLY A 28 9.06 1.42 -14.63
CA GLY A 28 10.45 0.99 -14.45
C GLY A 28 11.50 2.03 -14.91
N ASN A 29 11.07 3.12 -15.57
CA ASN A 29 11.92 4.23 -16.00
C ASN A 29 11.77 5.45 -15.08
N ASN A 30 11.17 5.29 -13.90
CA ASN A 30 10.86 6.34 -12.93
C ASN A 30 9.90 7.43 -13.46
N ASN A 31 9.19 7.19 -14.58
CA ASN A 31 8.18 8.13 -15.05
C ASN A 31 6.91 7.95 -14.22
N THR A 32 6.32 9.08 -13.82
CA THR A 32 5.08 9.10 -13.05
C THR A 32 3.87 9.42 -13.92
N THR A 33 2.82 8.61 -13.82
CA THR A 33 1.55 8.81 -14.52
C THR A 33 0.40 8.84 -13.53
N ALA A 34 -0.42 9.89 -13.56
CA ALA A 34 -1.64 9.94 -12.75
C ALA A 34 -2.66 8.91 -13.26
N ILE A 35 -3.13 8.04 -12.36
CA ILE A 35 -4.08 6.96 -12.69
C ILE A 35 -5.50 7.39 -12.36
N ALA A 36 -5.70 7.95 -11.16
CA ALA A 36 -7.01 8.32 -10.66
C ALA A 36 -6.91 9.44 -9.62
N PHE A 37 -8.00 10.20 -9.51
CA PHE A 37 -8.21 11.13 -8.41
C PHE A 37 -9.65 11.10 -7.94
N SER A 38 -9.89 11.51 -6.69
CA SER A 38 -11.24 11.73 -6.18
C SER A 38 -11.26 12.83 -5.13
N ILE A 39 -12.41 13.46 -4.97
CA ILE A 39 -12.64 14.44 -3.90
C ILE A 39 -13.18 13.67 -2.69
N ARG A 40 -12.50 13.80 -1.55
CA ARG A 40 -12.95 13.23 -0.28
C ARG A 40 -13.93 14.18 0.37
N VAL A 41 -15.12 13.68 0.65
CA VAL A 41 -16.05 14.33 1.56
C VAL A 41 -15.60 14.09 3.00
N ALA A 42 -15.50 15.15 3.79
CA ALA A 42 -15.19 15.12 5.22
C ALA A 42 -15.87 13.97 5.98
N ASN A 43 -15.14 13.31 6.88
CA ASN A 43 -15.66 12.30 7.82
C ASN A 43 -16.36 11.08 7.19
N ASN A 44 -16.21 10.88 5.88
CA ASN A 44 -16.84 9.77 5.20
C ASN A 44 -15.81 8.70 4.82
N VAL A 45 -15.75 7.64 5.62
CA VAL A 45 -14.92 6.45 5.36
C VAL A 45 -15.25 5.83 3.99
N ASN A 46 -16.51 5.92 3.57
CA ASN A 46 -16.98 5.37 2.28
C ASN A 46 -16.32 6.05 1.08
N SER A 47 -15.83 7.29 1.21
CA SER A 47 -15.12 7.97 0.12
C SER A 47 -13.77 7.31 -0.20
N CYS A 48 -13.08 6.79 0.81
CA CYS A 48 -11.81 6.09 0.61
C CYS A 48 -12.05 4.72 -0.04
N THR A 49 -13.03 3.97 0.47
CA THR A 49 -13.42 2.67 -0.07
C THR A 49 -13.84 2.79 -1.54
N TRP A 50 -14.69 3.77 -1.85
CA TRP A 50 -15.14 4.01 -3.22
C TRP A 50 -13.95 4.34 -4.15
N PHE A 51 -13.02 5.17 -3.70
CA PHE A 51 -11.82 5.50 -4.47
C PHE A 51 -10.95 4.27 -4.73
N LEU A 52 -10.68 3.45 -3.71
CA LEU A 52 -9.87 2.24 -3.85
C LEU A 52 -10.53 1.21 -4.77
N MET A 53 -11.86 1.06 -4.70
CA MET A 53 -12.62 0.21 -5.62
C MET A 53 -12.43 0.66 -7.07
N ARG A 54 -12.63 1.95 -7.35
CA ARG A 54 -12.46 2.49 -8.71
C ARG A 54 -11.01 2.44 -9.18
N LEU A 55 -10.06 2.57 -8.26
CA LEU A 55 -8.65 2.40 -8.58
C LEU A 55 -8.31 0.96 -8.96
N LYS A 56 -8.87 -0.06 -8.28
CA LYS A 56 -8.73 -1.48 -8.68
C LYS A 56 -9.31 -1.70 -10.08
N ASP A 57 -10.51 -1.18 -10.34
CA ASP A 57 -11.14 -1.31 -11.66
C ASP A 57 -10.26 -0.67 -12.75
N ALA A 58 -9.65 0.49 -12.47
CA ALA A 58 -8.76 1.17 -13.41
C ALA A 58 -7.41 0.45 -13.64
N ILE A 59 -6.85 -0.20 -12.62
CA ILE A 59 -5.62 -1.00 -12.75
C ILE A 59 -5.87 -2.28 -13.56
N GLY A 60 -7.06 -2.86 -13.40
CA GLY A 60 -7.43 -4.15 -13.98
C GLY A 60 -6.87 -5.36 -13.23
N GLU A 61 -7.22 -6.55 -13.70
CA GLU A 61 -6.82 -7.82 -13.09
C GLU A 61 -5.44 -8.31 -13.56
N GLY A 62 -4.85 -9.26 -12.83
CA GLY A 62 -3.61 -9.95 -13.24
C GLY A 62 -2.30 -9.17 -13.09
N ARG A 63 -2.33 -7.90 -12.65
CA ARG A 63 -1.12 -7.09 -12.42
C ARG A 63 -0.60 -7.21 -10.99
N GLU A 64 0.71 -7.40 -10.84
CA GLU A 64 1.42 -7.21 -9.57
C GLU A 64 1.59 -5.72 -9.31
N VAL A 65 1.01 -5.25 -8.21
CA VAL A 65 1.04 -3.85 -7.79
C VAL A 65 1.54 -3.73 -6.35
N ALA A 66 2.37 -2.71 -6.10
CA ALA A 66 2.77 -2.29 -4.76
C ALA A 66 2.20 -0.90 -4.48
N PHE A 67 1.56 -0.73 -3.32
CA PHE A 67 1.01 0.56 -2.91
C PHE A 67 1.91 1.23 -1.88
N ILE A 68 2.20 2.51 -2.08
CA ILE A 68 2.88 3.39 -1.11
C ILE A 68 1.91 4.51 -0.76
N THR A 69 1.64 4.71 0.53
CA THR A 69 0.64 5.70 0.98
C THR A 69 1.13 6.52 2.16
N ASN A 70 0.80 7.82 2.17
CA ASN A 70 0.97 8.68 3.36
C ASN A 70 -0.36 8.95 4.09
N MET A 71 -1.44 8.31 3.66
CA MET A 71 -2.77 8.54 4.22
C MET A 71 -2.81 8.16 5.71
N ASP A 72 -3.64 8.86 6.47
CA ASP A 72 -3.91 8.67 7.91
C ASP A 72 -4.04 7.18 8.28
N ASP A 73 -3.64 6.79 9.50
CA ASP A 73 -3.63 5.43 10.04
C ASP A 73 -4.97 4.70 9.84
N THR A 74 -6.08 5.45 9.92
CA THR A 74 -7.43 4.92 9.65
C THR A 74 -7.54 4.43 8.20
N ILE A 75 -7.03 5.18 7.23
CA ILE A 75 -7.11 4.83 5.80
C ILE A 75 -6.05 3.77 5.46
N SER A 76 -4.89 3.81 6.12
CA SER A 76 -3.86 2.78 5.97
C SER A 76 -4.35 1.39 6.39
N SER A 77 -5.17 1.30 7.45
CA SER A 77 -5.80 0.03 7.84
C SER A 77 -6.83 -0.46 6.81
N PHE A 78 -7.60 0.46 6.19
CA PHE A 78 -8.52 0.14 5.10
C PHE A 78 -7.81 -0.33 3.84
N VAL A 79 -6.73 0.33 3.43
CA VAL A 79 -5.88 -0.13 2.32
C VAL A 79 -5.34 -1.52 2.62
N GLY A 80 -4.89 -1.77 3.84
CA GLY A 80 -4.43 -3.10 4.28
C GLY A 80 -5.52 -4.18 4.18
N GLN A 81 -6.72 -3.91 4.70
CA GLN A 81 -7.87 -4.83 4.59
C GLN A 81 -8.29 -5.06 3.14
N TYR A 82 -8.34 -3.99 2.34
CA TYR A 82 -8.70 -4.04 0.93
C TYR A 82 -7.71 -4.85 0.10
N ILE A 83 -6.42 -4.67 0.36
CA ILE A 83 -5.35 -5.46 -0.25
C ILE A 83 -5.51 -6.93 0.15
N GLN A 84 -5.74 -7.24 1.43
CA GLN A 84 -5.97 -8.61 1.90
C GLN A 84 -7.19 -9.27 1.26
N GLN A 85 -8.29 -8.52 1.15
CA GLN A 85 -9.51 -8.98 0.48
C GLN A 85 -9.26 -9.22 -1.02
N THR A 86 -8.54 -8.33 -1.69
CA THR A 86 -8.17 -8.50 -3.11
C THR A 86 -7.26 -9.72 -3.31
N PHE A 87 -6.33 -9.97 -2.39
CA PHE A 87 -5.53 -11.20 -2.41
C PHE A 87 -6.39 -12.45 -2.20
N ALA A 88 -7.37 -12.41 -1.30
CA ALA A 88 -8.30 -13.51 -1.08
C ALA A 88 -9.16 -13.78 -2.33
N GLU A 89 -9.73 -12.74 -2.95
CA GLU A 89 -10.49 -12.86 -4.20
C GLU A 89 -9.63 -13.42 -5.34
N ARG A 90 -8.39 -12.92 -5.50
CA ARG A 90 -7.44 -13.45 -6.48
C ARG A 90 -7.03 -14.89 -6.18
N SER A 91 -6.99 -15.32 -4.92
CA SER A 91 -6.71 -16.72 -4.57
C SER A 91 -7.86 -17.65 -4.99
N VAL A 92 -9.11 -17.18 -4.91
CA VAL A 92 -10.29 -17.92 -5.39
C VAL A 92 -10.28 -18.03 -6.91
N VAL A 93 -10.02 -16.92 -7.63
CA VAL A 93 -9.91 -16.91 -9.09
C VAL A 93 -8.71 -17.73 -9.57
N GLY A 94 -7.57 -17.65 -8.87
CA GLY A 94 -6.40 -18.50 -9.12
C GLY A 94 -6.68 -19.98 -8.91
N GLY A 95 -7.54 -20.33 -7.94
CA GLY A 95 -8.04 -21.69 -7.72
C GLY A 95 -9.01 -22.20 -8.79
N MET A 96 -9.55 -21.31 -9.64
CA MET A 96 -10.31 -21.69 -10.84
C MET A 96 -9.42 -21.97 -12.06
N SER A 97 -8.11 -21.68 -11.97
CA SER A 97 -7.13 -22.15 -12.96
C SER A 97 -6.84 -23.63 -12.71
N ASN A 98 -6.94 -24.47 -13.73
CA ASN A 98 -6.88 -25.95 -13.65
C ASN A 98 -5.57 -26.56 -13.08
N THR A 99 -4.64 -25.75 -12.58
CA THR A 99 -3.52 -26.22 -11.77
C THR A 99 -3.78 -25.83 -10.32
N VAL A 100 -4.43 -26.73 -9.58
CA VAL A 100 -4.58 -26.61 -8.12
C VAL A 100 -3.21 -26.37 -7.51
N PHE A 101 -3.05 -25.29 -6.73
CA PHE A 101 -1.84 -25.11 -5.96
C PHE A 101 -1.66 -26.33 -5.07
N THR A 102 -0.45 -26.87 -4.99
CA THR A 102 -0.21 -27.97 -4.06
C THR A 102 -0.58 -27.52 -2.64
N PRO A 103 -1.10 -28.40 -1.77
CA PRO A 103 -1.46 -28.06 -0.39
C PRO A 103 -0.31 -27.37 0.38
N TYR A 104 0.93 -27.67 0.00
CA TYR A 104 2.12 -27.01 0.52
C TYR A 104 2.20 -25.52 0.15
N VAL A 105 1.93 -25.17 -1.11
CA VAL A 105 1.97 -23.77 -1.58
C VAL A 105 0.87 -22.95 -0.91
N GLU A 106 -0.35 -23.50 -0.81
CA GLU A 106 -1.45 -22.85 -0.10
C GLU A 106 -1.13 -22.62 1.37
N MET A 107 -0.57 -23.63 2.06
CA MET A 107 -0.10 -23.51 3.45
C MET A 107 0.97 -22.41 3.59
N VAL A 108 1.93 -22.33 2.66
CA VAL A 108 2.98 -21.30 2.69
C VAL A 108 2.39 -19.91 2.49
N LEU A 109 1.45 -19.74 1.55
CA LEU A 109 0.76 -18.47 1.30
C LEU A 109 -0.05 -18.03 2.53
N HIS A 110 -0.87 -18.91 3.10
CA HIS A 110 -1.63 -18.63 4.32
C HIS A 110 -0.72 -18.23 5.47
N LYS A 111 0.39 -18.95 5.68
CA LYS A 111 1.37 -18.65 6.72
C LYS A 111 2.05 -17.30 6.50
N ARG A 112 2.27 -16.88 5.26
CA ARG A 112 2.86 -15.56 4.93
C ARG A 112 1.84 -14.43 5.14
N MET A 113 0.59 -14.60 4.70
CA MET A 113 -0.50 -13.63 4.95
C MET A 113 -0.75 -13.42 6.45
N GLN A 114 -0.77 -14.51 7.23
CA GLN A 114 -0.92 -14.41 8.68
C GLN A 114 0.26 -13.73 9.38
N LYS A 115 1.48 -13.86 8.84
CA LYS A 115 2.65 -13.12 9.34
C LYS A 115 2.58 -11.64 9.00
N SER A 116 2.18 -11.28 7.78
CA SER A 116 2.13 -9.87 7.34
C SER A 116 1.08 -9.06 8.10
N LEU A 117 0.01 -9.70 8.59
CA LEU A 117 -0.99 -9.04 9.46
C LEU A 117 -0.40 -8.38 10.71
N ARG A 118 0.76 -8.85 11.17
CA ARG A 118 1.42 -8.35 12.38
C ARG A 118 2.60 -7.44 12.09
N TRP A 119 2.83 -7.12 10.82
CA TRP A 119 3.89 -6.20 10.42
C TRP A 119 3.49 -4.77 10.73
N LYS A 120 4.41 -4.01 11.32
CA LYS A 120 4.22 -2.58 11.55
C LYS A 120 5.39 -1.81 10.96
N ALA A 121 5.09 -0.77 10.21
CA ALA A 121 6.07 0.18 9.72
C ALA A 121 5.82 1.52 10.41
N THR A 122 6.81 2.05 11.12
CA THR A 122 6.71 3.32 11.83
C THR A 122 7.80 4.26 11.33
N LYS A 123 7.41 5.44 10.85
CA LYS A 123 8.38 6.44 10.37
C LYS A 123 9.21 6.94 11.57
N ILE A 124 10.53 6.98 11.40
CA ILE A 124 11.45 7.51 12.41
C ILE A 124 11.61 9.01 12.14
N PRO A 125 11.20 9.89 13.07
CA PRO A 125 11.40 11.32 12.91
C PRO A 125 12.90 11.66 12.93
N PRO A 126 13.32 12.68 12.18
CA PRO A 126 14.73 13.02 12.08
C PRO A 126 15.22 13.62 13.41
N LYS A 127 16.46 13.29 13.79
CA LYS A 127 17.09 13.80 15.03
C LYS A 127 17.29 15.32 15.02
N ILE A 128 17.37 15.93 13.84
CA ILE A 128 17.47 17.37 13.62
C ILE A 128 16.24 17.76 12.79
N SER A 129 15.62 18.89 13.10
CA SER A 129 14.54 19.46 12.27
C SER A 129 15.09 19.74 10.87
N SER A 130 14.89 18.78 9.97
CA SER A 130 15.28 18.87 8.57
C SER A 130 14.06 19.25 7.75
N PRO A 131 14.18 20.19 6.80
CA PRO A 131 13.13 20.48 5.83
C PRO A 131 12.89 19.30 4.87
N PHE A 132 13.82 18.34 4.80
CA PHE A 132 13.68 17.14 3.99
C PHE A 132 13.03 16.00 4.79
N PRO A 133 12.00 15.32 4.24
CA PRO A 133 11.35 14.20 4.90
C PRO A 133 12.35 13.05 5.12
N SER A 134 12.44 12.55 6.35
CA SER A 134 13.27 11.38 6.64
C SER A 134 12.55 10.11 6.21
N ASP A 135 12.95 9.51 5.10
CA ASP A 135 12.39 8.22 4.64
C ASP A 135 13.07 7.02 5.32
N ILE A 136 13.19 7.14 6.65
CA ILE A 136 13.70 6.11 7.54
C ILE A 136 12.51 5.51 8.28
N PHE A 137 12.38 4.19 8.20
CA PHE A 137 11.26 3.45 8.77
C PHE A 137 11.77 2.36 9.72
N ARG A 138 11.16 2.26 10.89
CA ARG A 138 11.28 1.10 11.76
C ARG A 138 10.23 0.08 11.35
N ILE A 139 10.68 -1.05 10.82
CA ILE A 139 9.83 -2.17 10.46
C ILE A 139 9.90 -3.19 11.59
N PHE A 140 8.74 -3.64 12.06
CA PHE A 140 8.62 -4.72 13.03
C PHE A 140 7.94 -5.92 12.34
N ASP A 141 8.71 -7.00 12.16
CA ASP A 141 8.20 -8.34 11.90
C ASP A 141 8.16 -9.09 13.24
N LEU A 142 7.28 -10.09 13.38
CA LEU A 142 7.00 -10.92 14.56
C LEU A 142 8.22 -11.39 15.36
N LYS A 143 9.41 -11.42 14.75
CA LYS A 143 10.65 -11.89 15.36
C LYS A 143 11.76 -10.84 15.38
N ARG A 144 11.65 -9.75 14.62
CA ARG A 144 12.76 -8.81 14.38
C ARG A 144 12.23 -7.41 14.13
N SER A 145 12.89 -6.44 14.77
CA SER A 145 12.79 -5.05 14.34
C SER A 145 13.99 -4.72 13.46
N CYS A 146 13.76 -4.05 12.34
CA CYS A 146 14.82 -3.50 11.52
C CYS A 146 14.52 -2.04 11.16
N VAL A 147 15.58 -1.30 10.87
CA VAL A 147 15.50 0.06 10.36
C VAL A 147 15.82 0.01 8.88
N VAL A 148 14.89 0.50 8.07
CA VAL A 148 15.04 0.65 6.63
C VAL A 148 15.25 2.12 6.34
N ASP A 149 16.36 2.45 5.72
CA ASP A 149 16.66 3.78 5.20
C ASP A 149 16.48 3.74 3.69
N LEU A 150 15.36 4.32 3.21
CA LEU A 150 15.03 4.37 1.79
C LEU A 150 15.89 5.37 1.02
N ASN A 151 16.52 6.35 1.69
CA ASN A 151 17.43 7.27 1.00
C ASN A 151 18.76 6.58 0.67
N ARG A 152 19.18 5.66 1.56
CA ARG A 152 20.44 4.92 1.41
C ARG A 152 20.27 3.52 0.82
N HIS A 153 19.03 3.09 0.58
CA HIS A 153 18.69 1.71 0.20
C HIS A 153 19.32 0.67 1.16
N THR A 154 19.29 0.94 2.47
CA THR A 154 19.90 0.05 3.48
C THR A 154 18.88 -0.48 4.48
N CYS A 155 19.11 -1.72 4.94
CA CYS A 155 18.36 -2.35 6.04
C CYS A 155 19.31 -2.74 7.17
N SER A 156 18.97 -2.40 8.42
CA SER A 156 19.72 -2.84 9.60
C SER A 156 19.64 -4.37 9.83
N CYS A 157 18.84 -5.07 9.04
CA CYS A 157 18.71 -6.52 9.07
C CYS A 157 19.87 -7.26 8.38
N GLY A 158 20.75 -6.53 7.66
CA GLY A 158 21.95 -7.09 7.04
C GLY A 158 21.67 -8.11 5.94
N LYS A 159 20.51 -8.04 5.31
CA LYS A 159 20.10 -8.86 4.16
C LYS A 159 19.92 -8.01 2.92
#